data_AF-A0A943NUK4-F1
#
_entry.id   AF-A0A943NUK4-F1
#
_cell.length_a   1.000
_cell.length_b   1.000
_cell.length_c   1.000
_cell.angle_alpha   90.00
_cell.angle_beta   90.00
_cell.angle_gamma   90.00
#
_symmetry.space_group_name_H-M   'P 1'
#
loop_
_entity.id
_entity.type
_entity.pdbx_description
1 polymer ?
#
loop_
_entity_poly.entity_id
_entity_poly.type
_entity_poly.pdbx_seq_one_letter_code
_entity_poly.pdbx_strand_id
1 'polypeptide(L)'
;MKNKIILFLCMVLSAGILVSGCSSAADSDAADAPVQQEASGAEAADTASSEEAEEEAPALKDGVYTAEFDTDSSMFHVSEACDGKGTLTVKDGRMVMHVSLASKNIVNLFPGLAEDAQKEGAELLEPTIDSVTYSDGITEEVHGFDIPVPALDEEFDLALIGTKGTWYDHKVSVSNPEKAE
;
A
#
# COMPACT_ATOMS: atom_id res chain seq x y z
N MET A 1 24.69 -34.97 -4.93
CA MET A 1 23.74 -36.08 -4.69
C MET A 1 22.58 -35.93 -5.66
N LYS A 2 22.13 -37.04 -6.23
CA LYS A 2 21.27 -37.13 -7.42
C LYS A 2 19.82 -36.73 -7.12
N ASN A 3 19.28 -35.98 -8.08
CA ASN A 3 17.92 -35.50 -8.33
C ASN A 3 16.82 -36.51 -7.97
N LYS A 4 15.71 -36.03 -7.39
CA LYS A 4 14.34 -36.57 -7.64
C LYS A 4 13.29 -35.46 -7.53
N ILE A 5 12.94 -34.90 -8.69
CA ILE A 5 11.73 -34.11 -8.91
C ILE A 5 10.54 -35.09 -8.93
N ILE A 6 9.51 -34.84 -8.14
CA ILE A 6 8.21 -35.52 -8.22
C ILE A 6 7.18 -34.41 -8.49
N LEU A 7 6.80 -34.29 -9.76
CA LEU A 7 5.69 -33.46 -10.23
C LEU A 7 4.60 -34.42 -10.70
N PHE A 8 3.46 -34.42 -10.00
CA PHE A 8 2.26 -35.17 -10.34
C PHE A 8 1.07 -34.25 -10.10
N LEU A 9 0.50 -33.67 -11.16
CA LEU A 9 -0.92 -33.35 -11.19
C LEU A 9 -1.41 -33.19 -12.63
N CYS A 10 -2.17 -34.18 -13.08
CA CYS A 10 -3.01 -34.10 -14.27
C CYS A 10 -4.25 -33.27 -13.95
N MET A 11 -4.56 -32.24 -14.74
CA MET A 11 -5.93 -31.77 -14.87
C MET A 11 -6.23 -31.25 -16.28
N VAL A 12 -6.76 -32.19 -17.07
CA VAL A 12 -7.91 -32.09 -17.98
C VAL A 12 -8.07 -30.83 -18.84
N LEU A 13 -7.88 -31.03 -20.16
CA LEU A 13 -8.42 -30.23 -21.26
C LEU A 13 -9.93 -30.03 -21.16
N SER A 14 -10.41 -28.82 -21.43
CA SER A 14 -11.72 -28.58 -22.03
C SER A 14 -11.68 -27.31 -22.89
N ALA A 15 -12.09 -27.46 -24.15
CA ALA A 15 -11.98 -26.48 -25.22
C ALA A 15 -13.36 -25.93 -25.64
N GLY A 16 -13.36 -24.75 -26.26
CA GLY A 16 -14.43 -24.17 -27.10
C GLY A 16 -15.35 -23.18 -26.36
N ILE A 17 -15.89 -22.10 -26.96
CA ILE A 17 -16.21 -21.78 -28.36
C ILE A 17 -16.21 -20.24 -28.54
N LEU A 18 -15.81 -19.78 -29.73
CA LEU A 18 -15.95 -18.40 -30.24
C LEU A 18 -17.31 -18.19 -30.93
N VAL A 19 -17.96 -17.04 -30.75
CA VAL A 19 -18.94 -16.43 -31.70
C VAL A 19 -19.06 -14.93 -31.31
N SER A 20 -18.46 -13.96 -32.01
CA SER A 20 -18.91 -13.21 -33.21
C SER A 20 -20.43 -12.99 -33.35
N GLY A 21 -20.86 -11.72 -33.44
CA GLY A 21 -22.16 -11.39 -34.07
C GLY A 21 -22.75 -10.02 -33.73
N CYS A 22 -22.73 -9.12 -34.72
CA CYS A 22 -23.28 -7.76 -34.75
C CYS A 22 -24.70 -7.72 -35.36
N SER A 23 -25.58 -6.81 -34.94
CA SER A 23 -26.67 -6.13 -35.72
C SER A 23 -27.61 -5.37 -34.75
N SER A 24 -27.69 -4.03 -34.76
CA SER A 24 -28.44 -3.10 -35.63
C SER A 24 -29.94 -2.92 -35.30
N ALA A 25 -30.25 -1.74 -34.73
CA ALA A 25 -31.24 -0.70 -35.11
C ALA A 25 -32.77 -0.96 -35.22
N ALA A 26 -33.49 0.17 -35.02
CA ALA A 26 -34.92 0.49 -35.20
C ALA A 26 -35.81 0.23 -33.96
N ASP A 27 -36.30 1.18 -33.16
CA ASP A 27 -36.99 2.49 -33.34
C ASP A 27 -38.53 2.39 -33.42
N SER A 28 -39.18 3.31 -32.68
CA SER A 28 -40.55 3.83 -32.77
C SER A 28 -41.72 3.06 -32.13
N ASP A 29 -42.36 3.66 -31.12
CA ASP A 29 -43.70 4.32 -31.12
C ASP A 29 -44.19 4.44 -29.65
N ALA A 30 -44.35 5.61 -29.00
CA ALA A 30 -45.27 6.76 -29.16
C ALA A 30 -46.46 6.74 -28.17
N ALA A 31 -46.60 7.88 -27.46
CA ALA A 31 -47.74 8.43 -26.70
C ALA A 31 -48.24 7.66 -25.44
N ASP A 32 -48.55 8.29 -24.30
CA ASP A 32 -49.43 9.45 -24.10
C ASP A 32 -49.18 10.17 -22.73
N ALA A 33 -49.50 11.46 -22.65
CA ALA A 33 -49.20 12.44 -21.57
C ALA A 33 -50.29 12.47 -20.46
N PRO A 34 -50.46 13.52 -19.59
CA PRO A 34 -49.60 14.59 -19.04
C PRO A 34 -49.58 14.54 -17.48
N VAL A 35 -48.90 15.42 -16.71
CA VAL A 35 -49.47 16.64 -16.08
C VAL A 35 -48.31 17.50 -15.53
N GLN A 36 -48.29 18.75 -16.01
CA GLN A 36 -47.92 20.04 -15.38
C GLN A 36 -47.17 20.02 -14.02
N GLN A 37 -46.12 20.85 -13.88
CA GLN A 37 -46.27 22.16 -13.22
C GLN A 37 -44.92 22.92 -13.07
N GLU A 38 -44.98 24.19 -13.51
CA GLU A 38 -44.21 25.39 -13.12
C GLU A 38 -42.72 25.54 -13.46
N ALA A 39 -42.48 26.65 -14.16
CA ALA A 39 -41.22 27.28 -14.48
C ALA A 39 -40.81 28.29 -13.40
N SER A 40 -39.51 28.52 -13.27
CA SER A 40 -38.81 29.76 -12.84
C SER A 40 -37.57 29.33 -12.04
N GLY A 41 -36.36 29.83 -12.23
CA GLY A 41 -35.83 30.86 -13.08
C GLY A 41 -34.31 30.70 -13.08
N ALA A 42 -33.67 31.26 -14.11
CA ALA A 42 -32.23 31.23 -14.30
C ALA A 42 -31.47 32.05 -13.25
N GLU A 43 -30.36 31.50 -12.76
CA GLU A 43 -29.10 32.21 -12.45
C GLU A 43 -27.98 31.18 -12.70
N ALA A 44 -27.21 31.37 -13.77
CA ALA A 44 -25.97 32.14 -13.82
C ALA A 44 -24.79 31.32 -13.29
N ALA A 45 -23.81 31.19 -14.19
CA ALA A 45 -22.56 30.47 -14.04
C ALA A 45 -21.84 30.76 -12.73
N ASP A 46 -21.27 29.71 -12.13
CA ASP A 46 -19.89 29.77 -11.71
C ASP A 46 -19.28 28.36 -11.78
N THR A 47 -18.52 28.14 -12.84
CA THR A 47 -17.62 27.00 -12.98
C THR A 47 -16.44 27.26 -12.06
N ALA A 48 -16.66 27.12 -10.75
CA ALA A 48 -15.58 27.07 -9.78
C ALA A 48 -14.91 25.71 -9.93
N SER A 49 -13.97 25.65 -10.87
CA SER A 49 -12.85 24.72 -10.83
C SER A 49 -12.18 24.94 -9.50
N SER A 50 -12.57 24.15 -8.51
CA SER A 50 -11.79 23.97 -7.29
C SER A 50 -10.54 23.21 -7.72
N GLU A 51 -9.54 23.95 -8.20
CA GLU A 51 -8.16 23.54 -8.01
C GLU A 51 -7.99 23.42 -6.49
N GLU A 52 -8.22 22.20 -5.98
CA GLU A 52 -7.52 21.74 -4.79
C GLU A 52 -6.04 21.97 -5.11
N ALA A 53 -5.52 23.07 -4.57
CA ALA A 53 -4.10 23.19 -4.37
C ALA A 53 -3.75 22.06 -3.41
N GLU A 54 -3.38 20.91 -3.96
CA GLU A 54 -2.52 19.95 -3.29
C GLU A 54 -1.34 20.78 -2.78
N GLU A 55 -1.35 21.07 -1.48
CA GLU A 55 -0.21 21.64 -0.78
C GLU A 55 0.87 20.56 -0.88
N GLU A 56 1.66 20.59 -1.96
CA GLU A 56 2.82 19.70 -2.07
C GLU A 56 3.69 19.97 -0.85
N ALA A 57 3.71 19.01 0.08
CA ALA A 57 4.62 19.04 1.22
C ALA A 57 6.02 19.34 0.69
N PRO A 58 6.80 20.22 1.36
CA PRO A 58 8.09 20.65 0.85
C PRO A 58 8.97 19.44 0.59
N ALA A 59 9.26 19.17 -0.69
CA ALA A 59 10.02 17.99 -1.09
C ALA A 59 11.37 17.96 -0.35
N LEU A 60 11.56 16.94 0.49
CA LEU A 60 12.83 16.70 1.17
C LEU A 60 13.95 16.58 0.12
N LYS A 61 15.11 17.16 0.42
CA LYS A 61 16.30 16.96 -0.42
C LYS A 61 16.80 15.54 -0.26
N ASP A 62 17.45 15.04 -1.30
CA ASP A 62 18.18 13.78 -1.24
C ASP A 62 19.10 13.71 -0.01
N GLY A 63 19.03 12.59 0.71
CA GLY A 63 19.71 12.41 1.98
C GLY A 63 19.17 11.25 2.79
N VAL A 64 19.76 11.06 3.96
CA VAL A 64 19.33 10.09 4.97
C VAL A 64 18.86 10.85 6.20
N TYR A 65 17.74 10.40 6.74
CA TYR A 65 17.03 11.02 7.84
C TYR A 65 16.64 9.93 8.86
N THR A 66 16.53 10.31 10.11
CA THR A 66 15.73 9.57 11.10
C THR A 66 14.32 10.12 11.06
N ALA A 67 13.30 9.27 11.04
CA ALA A 67 11.90 9.70 11.02
C ALA A 67 11.04 8.78 11.89
N GLU A 68 9.93 9.30 12.38
CA GLU A 68 8.95 8.55 13.16
C GLU A 68 8.13 7.66 12.22
N PHE A 69 7.81 6.44 12.67
CA PHE A 69 6.97 5.50 11.94
C PHE A 69 5.81 5.08 12.83
N ASP A 70 4.62 5.58 12.49
CA ASP A 70 3.39 5.35 13.23
C ASP A 70 2.50 4.34 12.51
N THR A 71 1.66 3.67 13.29
CA THR A 71 0.90 2.49 12.88
C THR A 71 -0.28 2.28 13.82
N ASP A 72 -1.43 1.92 13.27
CA ASP A 72 -2.65 1.64 14.04
C ASP A 72 -2.60 0.29 14.82
N SER A 73 -1.50 -0.45 14.70
CA SER A 73 -1.34 -1.79 15.25
C SER A 73 -0.38 -1.84 16.42
N SER A 74 -0.86 -2.29 17.57
CA SER A 74 0.03 -2.59 18.70
C SER A 74 0.93 -3.81 18.46
N MET A 75 0.66 -4.62 17.42
CA MET A 75 1.46 -5.81 17.08
C MET A 75 2.56 -5.53 16.06
N PHE A 76 2.43 -4.42 15.33
CA PHE A 76 3.38 -4.00 14.31
C PHE A 76 3.88 -2.63 14.72
N HIS A 77 5.04 -2.59 15.36
CA HIS A 77 5.73 -1.37 15.78
C HIS A 77 7.23 -1.54 15.59
N VAL A 78 7.91 -0.41 15.40
CA VAL A 78 9.37 -0.35 15.41
C VAL A 78 9.89 -0.83 16.77
N SER A 79 11.08 -1.45 16.78
CA SER A 79 11.75 -1.84 18.02
C SER A 79 11.92 -0.64 18.96
N GLU A 80 11.63 -0.83 20.24
CA GLU A 80 11.82 0.21 21.27
C GLU A 80 13.28 0.66 21.38
N ALA A 81 14.22 -0.20 21.02
CA ALA A 81 15.63 0.13 20.96
C ALA A 81 16.00 1.10 19.81
N CYS A 82 15.06 1.39 18.92
CA CYS A 82 15.16 2.42 17.90
C CYS A 82 14.32 3.66 18.23
N ASP A 83 13.81 3.80 19.47
CA ASP A 83 12.98 4.92 19.93
C ASP A 83 11.75 5.20 19.06
N GLY A 84 11.17 4.16 18.45
CA GLY A 84 10.03 4.30 17.52
C GLY A 84 10.38 4.91 16.16
N LYS A 85 11.68 5.13 15.88
CA LYS A 85 12.16 5.77 14.65
C LYS A 85 12.80 4.77 13.69
N GLY A 86 12.65 5.04 12.41
CA GLY A 86 13.33 4.34 11.32
C GLY A 86 14.32 5.23 10.57
N THR A 87 14.99 4.65 9.57
CA THR A 87 15.87 5.38 8.65
C THR A 87 15.14 5.68 7.36
N LEU A 88 14.83 6.95 7.12
CA LEU A 88 14.23 7.42 5.88
C LEU A 88 15.34 7.82 4.89
N THR A 89 15.37 7.16 3.73
CA THR A 89 16.26 7.51 2.62
C THR A 89 15.46 8.23 1.53
N VAL A 90 15.88 9.44 1.19
CA VAL A 90 15.33 10.23 0.10
C VAL A 90 16.33 10.25 -1.05
N LYS A 91 15.91 9.82 -2.24
CA LYS A 91 16.77 9.85 -3.43
C LYS A 91 15.94 9.97 -4.70
N ASP A 92 16.27 10.94 -5.55
CA ASP A 92 15.58 11.18 -6.82
C ASP A 92 14.06 11.32 -6.64
N GLY A 93 13.62 11.96 -5.54
CA GLY A 93 12.21 12.12 -5.17
C GLY A 93 11.50 10.86 -4.67
N ARG A 94 12.21 9.72 -4.56
CA ARG A 94 11.69 8.50 -3.93
C ARG A 94 12.08 8.46 -2.46
N MET A 95 11.13 8.03 -1.63
CA MET A 95 11.30 7.88 -0.19
C MET A 95 11.16 6.41 0.19
N VAL A 96 12.13 5.89 0.94
CA VAL A 96 12.10 4.53 1.49
C VAL A 96 12.42 4.60 2.98
N MET A 97 11.50 4.11 3.79
CA MET A 97 11.62 4.02 5.23
C MET A 97 12.10 2.61 5.61
N HIS A 98 13.27 2.52 6.24
CA HIS A 98 13.75 1.29 6.83
C HIS A 98 13.38 1.23 8.31
N VAL A 99 12.63 0.20 8.72
CA VAL A 99 12.25 -0.04 10.12
C VAL A 99 12.71 -1.41 10.59
N SER A 100 13.38 -1.46 11.74
CA SER A 100 13.68 -2.69 12.46
C SER A 100 12.56 -2.97 13.46
N LEU A 101 11.94 -4.15 13.40
CA LEU A 101 10.81 -4.50 14.26
C LEU A 101 11.28 -5.10 15.59
N ALA A 102 10.40 -5.18 16.58
CA ALA A 102 10.69 -5.88 17.83
C ALA A 102 10.60 -7.42 17.74
N SER A 103 10.21 -7.99 16.59
CA SER A 103 10.05 -9.45 16.45
C SER A 103 10.29 -9.97 15.03
N LYS A 104 10.64 -11.26 14.94
CA LYS A 104 10.75 -12.02 13.68
C LYS A 104 9.44 -12.66 13.21
N ASN A 105 8.30 -12.33 13.84
CA ASN A 105 7.02 -12.98 13.54
C ASN A 105 6.34 -12.44 12.29
N ILE A 106 6.70 -11.23 11.86
CA ILE A 106 6.28 -10.65 10.58
C ILE A 106 7.18 -11.22 9.49
N VAL A 107 6.58 -11.93 8.53
CA VAL A 107 7.31 -12.67 7.50
C VAL A 107 7.50 -11.80 6.26
N ASN A 108 6.45 -11.11 5.83
CA ASN A 108 6.50 -10.17 4.71
C ASN A 108 5.56 -8.99 4.95
N LEU A 109 5.80 -7.91 4.21
CA LEU A 109 4.90 -6.76 4.09
C LEU A 109 4.50 -6.56 2.63
N PHE A 110 3.44 -5.80 2.40
CA PHE A 110 3.00 -5.40 1.08
C PHE A 110 2.52 -3.93 1.10
N PRO A 111 3.07 -3.03 0.25
CA PRO A 111 2.59 -1.66 0.14
C PRO A 111 1.21 -1.64 -0.53
N GLY A 112 0.17 -1.42 0.27
CA GLY A 112 -1.23 -1.53 -0.15
C GLY A 112 -2.04 -2.51 0.72
N LEU A 113 -3.14 -3.01 0.16
CA LEU A 113 -4.11 -3.84 0.88
C LEU A 113 -3.77 -5.34 0.82
N ALA A 114 -4.19 -6.06 1.85
CA ALA A 114 -4.07 -7.49 2.05
C ALA A 114 -4.74 -8.30 0.94
N GLU A 115 -5.83 -7.77 0.37
CA GLU A 115 -6.49 -8.39 -0.78
C GLU A 115 -5.54 -8.43 -1.99
N ASP A 116 -4.79 -7.36 -2.23
CA ASP A 116 -3.86 -7.25 -3.36
C ASP A 116 -2.59 -8.06 -3.12
N ALA A 117 -2.11 -8.12 -1.87
CA ALA A 117 -0.96 -8.94 -1.47
C ALA A 117 -1.13 -10.44 -1.79
N GLN A 118 -2.37 -10.91 -1.90
CA GLN A 118 -2.70 -12.31 -2.18
C GLN A 118 -2.86 -12.61 -3.69
N LYS A 119 -2.82 -11.59 -4.55
CA LYS A 119 -2.97 -11.74 -6.00
C LYS A 119 -1.65 -12.19 -6.63
N GLU A 120 -1.73 -12.88 -7.76
CA GLU A 120 -0.53 -13.27 -8.52
C GLU A 120 0.22 -12.02 -9.00
N GLY A 121 1.54 -12.00 -8.78
CA GLY A 121 2.41 -10.89 -9.17
C GLY A 121 2.54 -9.77 -8.14
N ALA A 122 1.94 -9.92 -6.94
CA ALA A 122 2.19 -9.00 -5.83
C ALA A 122 3.69 -8.98 -5.47
N GLU A 123 4.28 -7.78 -5.47
CA GLU A 123 5.67 -7.56 -5.07
C GLU A 123 5.73 -7.40 -3.55
N LEU A 124 6.03 -8.48 -2.84
CA LEU A 124 6.16 -8.47 -1.40
C LEU A 124 7.49 -7.84 -0.97
N LEU A 125 7.46 -7.10 0.14
CA LEU A 125 8.66 -6.66 0.83
C LEU A 125 9.21 -7.84 1.63
N GLU A 126 10.42 -8.24 1.31
CA GLU A 126 11.16 -9.28 2.02
C GLU A 126 11.88 -8.68 3.24
N PRO A 127 11.99 -9.42 4.35
CA PRO A 127 12.65 -8.92 5.55
C PRO A 127 14.17 -8.88 5.37
N THR A 128 14.80 -7.87 5.95
CA THR A 128 16.23 -7.88 6.29
C THR A 128 16.42 -8.51 7.67
N ILE A 129 17.65 -8.95 7.97
CA ILE A 129 18.04 -9.36 9.33
C ILE A 129 18.85 -8.24 9.93
N ASP A 130 18.28 -7.61 10.95
CA ASP A 130 18.90 -6.48 11.63
C ASP A 130 19.37 -6.91 13.03
N SER A 131 20.37 -6.21 13.55
CA SER A 131 20.87 -6.40 14.91
C SER A 131 20.50 -5.17 15.72
N VAL A 132 19.71 -5.36 16.78
CA VAL A 132 19.25 -4.27 17.64
C VAL A 132 19.75 -4.49 19.06
N THR A 133 20.32 -3.44 19.66
CA THR A 133 20.85 -3.48 21.03
C THR A 133 19.94 -2.67 21.95
N TYR A 134 19.36 -3.33 22.95
CA TYR A 134 18.47 -2.71 23.93
C TYR A 134 19.25 -2.02 25.05
N SER A 135 18.54 -1.21 25.85
CA SER A 135 19.13 -0.44 26.95
C SER A 135 19.77 -1.29 28.06
N ASP A 136 19.36 -2.56 28.18
CA ASP A 136 19.97 -3.52 29.12
C ASP A 136 21.27 -4.15 28.59
N GLY A 137 21.68 -3.78 27.37
CA GLY A 137 22.88 -4.26 26.69
C GLY A 137 22.69 -5.59 25.96
N ILE A 138 21.49 -6.17 25.97
CA ILE A 138 21.18 -7.38 25.19
C ILE A 138 21.04 -6.98 23.72
N THR A 139 21.63 -7.79 22.84
CA THR A 139 21.49 -7.64 21.39
C THR A 139 20.69 -8.80 20.83
N GLU A 140 19.68 -8.49 20.04
CA GLU A 140 18.86 -9.47 19.35
C GLU A 140 18.90 -9.23 17.84
N GLU A 141 18.76 -10.33 17.10
CA GLU A 141 18.43 -10.23 15.71
C GLU A 141 16.93 -10.06 15.54
N VAL A 142 16.51 -9.16 14.68
CA VAL A 142 15.10 -8.89 14.37
C VAL A 142 14.90 -8.83 12.86
N HIS A 143 13.65 -8.73 12.42
CA HIS A 143 13.35 -8.43 11.02
C HIS A 143 13.28 -6.92 10.81
N GLY A 144 13.94 -6.46 9.75
CA GLY A 144 13.78 -5.11 9.22
C GLY A 144 13.04 -5.11 7.89
N PHE A 145 12.50 -3.96 7.48
CA PHE A 145 11.81 -3.82 6.20
C PHE A 145 12.05 -2.46 5.57
N ASP A 146 12.28 -2.46 4.25
CA ASP A 146 12.33 -1.27 3.41
C ASP A 146 10.95 -0.96 2.83
N ILE A 147 10.29 0.06 3.37
CA ILE A 147 8.90 0.42 3.06
C ILE A 147 8.91 1.66 2.14
N PRO A 148 8.38 1.57 0.91
CA PRO A 148 8.16 2.75 0.06
C PRO A 148 7.19 3.71 0.74
N VAL A 149 7.57 4.99 0.82
CA VAL A 149 6.75 6.04 1.43
C VAL A 149 6.17 6.92 0.32
N PRO A 150 4.84 6.95 0.13
CA PRO A 150 4.22 7.77 -0.92
C PRO A 150 4.28 9.27 -0.59
N ALA A 151 4.02 9.63 0.66
CA ALA A 151 4.01 11.00 1.17
C ALA A 151 4.37 11.01 2.66
N LEU A 152 4.89 12.14 3.14
CA LEU A 152 5.16 12.37 4.57
C LEU A 152 3.92 12.95 5.23
N ASP A 153 3.77 12.70 6.53
CA ASP A 153 2.66 13.19 7.36
C ASP A 153 1.26 12.77 6.85
N GLU A 154 1.21 11.75 5.97
CA GLU A 154 0.00 11.17 5.42
C GLU A 154 -0.06 9.66 5.71
N GLU A 155 -1.27 9.16 5.99
CA GLU A 155 -1.50 7.74 6.19
C GLU A 155 -1.55 6.99 4.85
N PHE A 156 -0.91 5.82 4.80
CA PHE A 156 -1.00 4.91 3.67
C PHE A 156 -1.24 3.46 4.13
N ASP A 157 -1.75 2.64 3.20
CA ASP A 157 -2.05 1.24 3.45
C ASP A 157 -0.78 0.39 3.43
N LEU A 158 -0.64 -0.45 4.44
CA LEU A 158 0.43 -1.44 4.53
C LEU A 158 -0.14 -2.74 5.08
N ALA A 159 -0.11 -3.78 4.26
CA ALA A 159 -0.54 -5.10 4.68
C ALA A 159 0.65 -5.90 5.23
N LEU A 160 0.39 -6.70 6.26
CA LEU A 160 1.39 -7.60 6.85
C LEU A 160 0.91 -9.04 6.85
N ILE A 161 1.86 -9.98 6.73
CA ILE A 161 1.63 -11.40 6.95
C ILE A 161 2.61 -11.92 8.00
N GLY A 162 2.06 -12.54 9.03
CA GLY A 162 2.84 -13.23 10.04
C GLY A 162 3.00 -14.72 9.78
N THR A 163 3.70 -15.41 10.67
CA THR A 163 3.91 -16.87 10.63
C THR A 163 2.63 -17.71 10.65
N LYS A 164 1.49 -17.10 11.00
CA LYS A 164 0.16 -17.75 10.97
C LYS A 164 -0.46 -17.80 9.56
N GLY A 165 0.09 -17.09 8.59
CA GLY A 165 -0.38 -17.11 7.20
C GLY A 165 -1.63 -16.27 6.91
N THR A 166 -2.05 -15.42 7.85
CA THR A 166 -3.15 -14.47 7.66
C THR A 166 -2.61 -13.08 7.39
N TRP A 167 -3.14 -12.43 6.36
CA TRP A 167 -2.86 -11.04 6.03
C TRP A 167 -3.75 -10.08 6.86
N TYR A 168 -3.18 -8.95 7.27
CA TYR A 168 -3.88 -7.89 8.00
C TYR A 168 -3.55 -6.54 7.38
N ASP A 169 -4.59 -5.72 7.18
CA ASP A 169 -4.47 -4.33 6.74
C ASP A 169 -4.20 -3.41 7.92
N HIS A 170 -3.29 -2.46 7.71
CA HIS A 170 -2.95 -1.42 8.67
C HIS A 170 -2.77 -0.07 7.98
N LYS A 171 -3.11 1.00 8.70
CA LYS A 171 -2.70 2.36 8.34
C LYS A 171 -1.40 2.69 9.02
N VAL A 172 -0.46 3.24 8.25
CA VAL A 172 0.85 3.68 8.72
C VAL A 172 1.16 5.08 8.22
N SER A 173 2.02 5.80 8.91
CA SER A 173 2.50 7.11 8.45
C SER A 173 3.97 7.31 8.82
N VAL A 174 4.63 8.21 8.07
CA VAL A 174 6.01 8.62 8.33
C VAL A 174 6.04 10.11 8.53
N SER A 175 6.55 10.54 9.67
CA SER A 175 6.52 11.94 10.09
C SER A 175 7.86 12.39 10.69
N ASN A 176 7.97 13.70 10.91
CA ASN A 176 9.09 14.33 11.62
C ASN A 176 10.50 13.88 11.14
N PRO A 177 10.84 14.05 9.84
CA PRO A 177 12.15 13.68 9.32
C PRO A 177 13.25 14.63 9.84
N GLU A 178 14.18 14.08 10.59
CA GLU A 178 15.36 14.75 11.12
C GLU A 178 16.59 14.25 10.37
N LYS A 179 17.43 15.16 9.87
CA LYS A 179 18.60 14.77 9.08
C LYS A 179 19.57 13.96 9.97
N ALA A 180 19.96 12.78 9.50
CA ALA A 180 20.97 11.98 10.18
C ALA A 180 22.33 12.71 10.09
N GLU A 181 23.00 12.89 11.24
CA GLU A 181 24.32 13.54 11.33
C GLU A 181 25.47 12.66 10.81
#